data_AF-X0SMC2-F1
#
_entry.id   AF-X0SMC2-F1
#
_cell.length_a   1.000
_cell.length_b   1.000
_cell.length_c   1.000
_cell.angle_alpha   90.00
_cell.angle_beta   90.00
_cell.angle_gamma   90.00
#
_symmetry.space_group_name_H-M   'P 1'
#
loop_
_entity.id
_entity.type
_entity.pdbx_description
1 polymer ?
#
loop_
_entity_poly.entity_id
_entity_poly.type
_entity_poly.pdbx_seq_one_letter_code
_entity_poly.pdbx_strand_id
1 'polypeptide(L)'
;MIKNLDELAKFVKGGADVLQKAIDSEDEQSLEFIEGSFVSDGDLEATKLKVRNEGKTEGQTIGYDFAMKDLKKDFGIEIEGKDRKIIGDAIKTNILADANKKPDAKILELETSLGNLRKELSTGKEAWETAELSYKGQLKDVSIMSELRKNTPEIKGLNMNQFTTLVKSEYGFDLEDGVLIAKKNGQPVKDKMEQIIPVKDILTDYATQNGWFDSNGRKGKDEQGGDKGDFKTINDVYKHMETNNIQPNSPEGEKMIENFNKD
;
A
#
# COMPACT_ATOMS: atom_id res chain seq x y z
N MET A 1 -21.86 36.30 -103.53
CA MET A 1 -22.23 37.04 -102.31
C MET A 1 -21.63 36.29 -101.12
N ILE A 2 -20.59 36.84 -100.52
CA ILE A 2 -19.87 36.23 -99.39
C ILE A 2 -20.82 36.23 -98.19
N LYS A 3 -21.19 35.04 -97.66
CA LYS A 3 -22.19 34.91 -96.60
C LYS A 3 -21.73 35.43 -95.23
N ASN A 4 -20.43 35.62 -95.01
CA ASN A 4 -19.87 35.93 -93.70
C ASN A 4 -18.97 37.18 -93.72
N LEU A 5 -19.39 38.24 -94.43
CA LEU A 5 -18.64 39.51 -94.46
C LEU A 5 -18.45 40.08 -93.04
N ASP A 6 -19.46 39.90 -92.18
CA ASP A 6 -19.44 40.31 -90.77
C ASP A 6 -18.42 39.56 -89.91
N GLU A 7 -18.03 38.32 -90.29
CA GLU A 7 -17.00 37.58 -89.56
C GLU A 7 -15.60 38.01 -89.97
N LEU A 8 -15.39 38.25 -91.28
CA LEU A 8 -14.14 38.77 -91.81
C LEU A 8 -13.89 40.22 -91.33
N ALA A 9 -14.96 41.01 -91.23
CA ALA A 9 -14.94 42.37 -90.73
C ALA A 9 -14.39 42.52 -89.30
N LYS A 10 -14.51 41.47 -88.46
CA LYS A 10 -13.96 41.48 -87.09
C LYS A 10 -12.44 41.58 -87.06
N PHE A 11 -11.77 41.30 -88.17
CA PHE A 11 -10.31 41.30 -88.27
C PHE A 11 -9.75 42.58 -88.89
N VAL A 12 -10.60 43.43 -89.49
CA VAL A 12 -10.22 44.68 -90.15
C VAL A 12 -10.43 45.86 -89.20
N LYS A 13 -9.41 46.73 -89.08
CA LYS A 13 -9.55 47.99 -88.32
C LYS A 13 -10.63 48.85 -89.00
N GLY A 14 -11.68 49.17 -88.26
CA GLY A 14 -12.84 49.91 -88.76
C GLY A 14 -14.05 49.05 -89.13
N GLY A 15 -13.96 47.73 -89.05
CA GLY A 15 -15.11 46.83 -89.09
C GLY A 15 -15.75 46.65 -90.47
N ALA A 16 -17.03 46.24 -90.48
CA ALA A 16 -17.73 45.78 -91.68
C ALA A 16 -17.92 46.88 -92.72
N ASP A 17 -18.13 48.11 -92.27
CA ASP A 17 -18.34 49.26 -93.16
C ASP A 17 -17.10 49.58 -93.99
N VAL A 18 -15.90 49.43 -93.41
CA VAL A 18 -14.62 49.67 -94.12
C VAL A 18 -14.35 48.53 -95.10
N LEU A 19 -14.62 47.29 -94.69
CA LEU A 19 -14.45 46.13 -95.56
C LEU A 19 -15.42 46.17 -96.75
N GLN A 20 -16.68 46.53 -96.53
CA GLN A 20 -17.68 46.65 -97.60
C GLN A 20 -17.31 47.77 -98.58
N LYS A 21 -16.90 48.94 -98.08
CA LYS A 21 -16.41 50.05 -98.92
C LYS A 21 -15.18 49.68 -99.73
N ALA A 22 -14.27 48.89 -99.17
CA ALA A 22 -13.10 48.41 -99.89
C ALA A 22 -13.45 47.38 -100.99
N ILE A 23 -14.48 46.56 -100.78
CA ILE A 23 -14.97 45.58 -101.77
C ILE A 23 -15.73 46.26 -102.91
N ASP A 24 -16.49 47.32 -102.62
CA ASP A 24 -17.30 48.05 -103.60
C ASP A 24 -16.51 49.13 -104.38
N SER A 25 -15.23 49.33 -104.05
CA SER A 25 -14.33 50.28 -104.71
C SER A 25 -13.74 49.70 -106.00
N GLU A 26 -13.72 50.49 -107.08
CA GLU A 26 -13.01 50.12 -108.32
C GLU A 26 -11.48 50.30 -108.22
N ASP A 27 -11.02 51.12 -107.27
CA ASP A 27 -9.59 51.34 -106.98
C ASP A 27 -9.05 50.39 -105.90
N GLU A 28 -7.77 50.01 -105.97
CA GLU A 28 -7.09 49.22 -104.92
C GLU A 28 -7.09 49.96 -103.57
N GLN A 29 -7.72 49.35 -102.55
CA GLN A 29 -7.77 49.85 -101.18
C GLN A 29 -6.87 49.01 -100.27
N SER A 30 -6.02 49.65 -99.47
CA SER A 30 -5.23 48.96 -98.44
C SER A 30 -6.06 48.82 -97.16
N LEU A 31 -6.17 47.58 -96.66
CA LEU A 31 -6.86 47.29 -95.41
C LEU A 31 -5.84 47.02 -94.30
N GLU A 32 -5.97 47.72 -93.18
CA GLU A 32 -5.23 47.40 -91.97
C GLU A 32 -5.99 46.39 -91.11
N PHE A 33 -5.31 45.33 -90.70
CA PHE A 33 -5.84 44.34 -89.78
C PHE A 33 -5.60 44.75 -88.32
N ILE A 34 -6.42 44.24 -87.41
CA ILE A 34 -6.24 44.43 -85.96
C ILE A 34 -4.93 43.74 -85.55
N GLU A 35 -4.14 44.41 -84.70
CA GLU A 35 -2.92 43.84 -84.15
C GLU A 35 -3.24 42.67 -83.21
N GLY A 36 -2.72 41.49 -83.53
CA GLY A 36 -2.92 40.29 -82.73
C GLY A 36 -2.31 39.05 -83.40
N SER A 37 -2.25 37.96 -82.66
CA SER A 37 -1.85 36.65 -83.18
C SER A 37 -3.07 35.75 -83.28
N PHE A 38 -3.37 35.29 -84.49
CA PHE A 38 -4.44 34.33 -84.71
C PHE A 38 -3.89 32.93 -84.45
N VAL A 39 -4.47 32.27 -83.47
CA VAL A 39 -4.13 30.89 -83.10
C VAL A 39 -5.30 29.98 -83.42
N SER A 40 -5.01 28.75 -83.81
CA SER A 40 -6.05 27.74 -83.99
C SER A 40 -6.68 27.38 -82.64
N ASP A 41 -7.90 26.84 -82.65
CA ASP A 41 -8.54 26.35 -81.42
C ASP A 41 -7.68 25.30 -80.71
N GLY A 42 -6.93 24.48 -81.47
CA GLY A 42 -5.98 23.51 -80.92
C GLY A 42 -4.81 24.15 -80.19
N ASP A 43 -4.23 25.21 -80.75
CA ASP A 43 -3.11 25.94 -80.12
C ASP A 43 -3.59 26.71 -78.88
N LEU A 44 -4.81 27.24 -78.92
CA LEU A 44 -5.43 27.92 -77.78
C LEU A 44 -5.66 26.96 -76.60
N GLU A 45 -6.21 25.77 -76.85
CA GLU A 45 -6.41 24.76 -75.82
C GLU A 45 -5.08 24.21 -75.27
N ALA A 46 -4.07 24.00 -76.12
CA ALA A 46 -2.73 23.62 -75.69
C ALA A 46 -2.11 24.68 -74.75
N THR A 47 -2.27 25.96 -75.09
CA THR A 47 -1.79 27.09 -74.28
C THR A 47 -2.51 27.16 -72.94
N LYS A 48 -3.85 27.03 -72.93
CA LYS A 48 -4.64 26.99 -71.69
C LYS A 48 -4.22 25.84 -70.78
N LEU A 49 -4.01 24.66 -71.34
CA LEU A 49 -3.60 23.49 -70.57
C LEU A 49 -2.21 23.68 -69.97
N LYS A 50 -1.26 24.25 -70.73
CA LYS A 50 0.09 24.56 -70.26
C LYS A 50 0.05 25.56 -69.10
N VAL A 51 -0.60 26.70 -69.27
CA VAL A 51 -0.74 27.73 -68.24
C VAL A 51 -1.42 27.17 -66.99
N ARG A 52 -2.46 26.35 -67.16
CA ARG A 52 -3.15 25.69 -66.04
C ARG A 52 -2.24 24.73 -65.29
N ASN A 53 -1.46 23.92 -66.00
CA ASN A 53 -0.55 22.94 -65.38
C ASN A 53 0.60 23.64 -64.66
N GLU A 54 1.19 24.66 -65.27
CA GLU A 54 2.24 25.50 -64.67
C GLU A 54 1.72 26.20 -63.41
N GLY A 55 0.57 26.86 -63.50
CA GLY A 55 -0.07 27.50 -62.35
C GLY A 55 -0.45 26.52 -61.23
N LYS A 56 -0.86 25.28 -61.58
CA LYS A 56 -1.11 24.23 -60.59
C LYS A 56 0.17 23.79 -59.89
N THR A 57 1.25 23.57 -60.63
CA THR A 57 2.54 23.18 -60.05
C THR A 57 3.11 24.29 -59.17
N GLU A 58 3.06 25.53 -59.62
CA GLU A 58 3.54 26.69 -58.87
C GLU A 58 2.70 26.91 -57.60
N GLY A 59 1.37 26.85 -57.72
CA GLY A 59 0.46 26.94 -56.57
C GLY A 59 0.70 25.82 -55.54
N GLN A 60 1.01 24.59 -55.99
CA GLN A 60 1.37 23.49 -55.10
C GLN A 60 2.72 23.72 -54.40
N THR A 61 3.72 24.25 -55.09
CA THR A 61 5.02 24.58 -54.50
C THR A 61 4.89 25.70 -53.47
N ILE A 62 4.17 26.78 -53.81
CA ILE A 62 3.93 27.90 -52.89
C ILE A 62 3.12 27.44 -51.67
N GLY A 63 2.04 26.69 -51.89
CA GLY A 63 1.22 26.15 -50.80
C GLY A 63 2.02 25.23 -49.87
N TYR A 64 2.92 24.41 -50.41
CA TYR A 64 3.82 23.57 -49.63
C TYR A 64 4.82 24.40 -48.80
N ASP A 65 5.35 25.48 -49.37
CA ASP A 65 6.28 26.38 -48.67
C ASP A 65 5.62 27.08 -47.50
N PHE A 66 4.38 27.58 -47.69
CA PHE A 66 3.60 28.17 -46.60
C PHE A 66 3.28 27.14 -45.52
N ALA A 67 2.77 25.96 -45.89
CA ALA A 67 2.48 24.90 -44.93
C ALA A 67 3.73 24.50 -44.13
N MET A 68 4.90 24.45 -44.76
CA MET A 68 6.15 24.12 -44.08
C MET A 68 6.64 25.25 -43.17
N LYS A 69 6.43 26.50 -43.55
CA LYS A 69 6.75 27.67 -42.73
C LYS A 69 5.86 27.74 -41.49
N ASP A 70 4.55 27.49 -41.66
CA ASP A 70 3.59 27.44 -40.56
C ASP A 70 3.91 26.30 -39.61
N LEU A 71 4.22 25.10 -40.14
CA LEU A 71 4.65 23.95 -39.34
C LEU A 71 5.90 24.27 -38.51
N LYS A 72 6.92 24.90 -39.12
CA LYS A 72 8.14 25.31 -38.38
C LYS A 72 7.84 26.33 -37.29
N LYS A 73 6.94 27.28 -37.55
CA LYS A 73 6.54 28.31 -36.58
C LYS A 73 5.76 27.69 -35.42
N ASP A 74 4.81 26.80 -35.71
CA ASP A 74 3.97 26.14 -34.72
C ASP A 74 4.78 25.26 -33.76
N PHE A 75 5.85 24.63 -34.26
CA PHE A 75 6.76 23.79 -33.46
C PHE A 75 8.03 24.51 -32.97
N GLY A 76 8.19 25.81 -33.22
CA GLY A 76 9.34 26.61 -32.76
C GLY A 76 10.69 26.17 -33.33
N ILE A 77 10.74 25.76 -34.60
CA ILE A 77 11.93 25.16 -35.24
C ILE A 77 12.57 26.14 -36.23
N GLU A 78 13.79 26.57 -35.93
CA GLU A 78 14.60 27.42 -36.81
C GLU A 78 15.57 26.57 -37.66
N ILE A 79 15.04 25.89 -38.68
CA ILE A 79 15.88 25.15 -39.65
C ILE A 79 15.72 25.76 -41.04
N GLU A 80 16.83 26.07 -41.70
CA GLU A 80 16.85 26.42 -43.11
C GLU A 80 16.74 25.17 -43.99
N GLY A 81 15.79 25.16 -44.93
CA GLY A 81 15.58 24.04 -45.87
C GLY A 81 14.16 23.49 -45.90
N LYS A 82 13.79 22.78 -46.98
CA LYS A 82 12.44 22.24 -47.23
C LYS A 82 12.33 20.71 -47.06
N ASP A 83 13.40 20.09 -46.56
CA ASP A 83 13.48 18.64 -46.43
C ASP A 83 12.57 18.14 -45.31
N ARG A 84 11.56 17.33 -45.67
CA ARG A 84 10.58 16.77 -44.75
C ARG A 84 11.23 15.92 -43.66
N LYS A 85 12.32 15.24 -43.99
CA LYS A 85 12.99 14.33 -43.04
C LYS A 85 13.69 15.14 -41.95
N ILE A 86 14.42 16.18 -42.35
CA ILE A 86 15.12 17.08 -41.42
C ILE A 86 14.11 17.80 -40.51
N ILE A 87 12.99 18.25 -41.07
CA ILE A 87 11.95 18.94 -40.30
C ILE A 87 11.23 17.97 -39.37
N GLY A 88 10.92 16.76 -39.83
CA GLY A 88 10.32 15.72 -38.98
C GLY A 88 11.22 15.32 -37.80
N ASP A 89 12.52 15.15 -38.05
CA ASP A 89 13.49 14.84 -37.00
C ASP A 89 13.67 16.00 -36.00
N ALA A 90 13.60 17.23 -36.49
CA ALA A 90 13.64 18.42 -35.64
C ALA A 90 12.38 18.61 -34.81
N ILE A 91 11.18 18.37 -35.37
CA ILE A 91 9.92 18.36 -34.61
C ILE A 91 10.00 17.32 -33.51
N LYS A 92 10.47 16.11 -33.82
CA LYS A 92 10.66 15.07 -32.81
C LYS A 92 11.62 15.52 -31.71
N THR A 93 12.73 16.15 -32.08
CA THR A 93 13.74 16.64 -31.12
C THR A 93 13.19 17.78 -30.24
N ASN A 94 12.48 18.73 -30.84
CA ASN A 94 11.86 19.85 -30.11
C ASN A 94 10.72 19.37 -29.22
N ILE A 95 9.86 18.46 -29.68
CA ILE A 95 8.84 17.82 -28.84
C ILE A 95 9.47 17.07 -27.67
N LEU A 96 10.60 16.38 -27.88
CA LEU A 96 11.31 15.69 -26.79
C LEU A 96 11.94 16.69 -25.80
N ALA A 97 12.43 17.83 -26.28
CA ALA A 97 12.98 18.90 -25.47
C ALA A 97 11.88 19.66 -24.67
N ASP A 98 10.82 20.10 -25.35
CA ASP A 98 9.65 20.80 -24.78
C ASP A 98 8.84 19.92 -23.84
N ALA A 99 8.76 18.60 -24.12
CA ALA A 99 8.11 17.68 -23.20
C ALA A 99 8.80 17.64 -21.83
N ASN A 100 10.00 18.24 -21.68
CA ASN A 100 10.82 18.23 -20.46
C ASN A 100 10.79 16.85 -19.79
N LYS A 101 10.74 15.82 -20.64
CA LYS A 101 10.55 14.44 -20.25
C LYS A 101 11.94 13.97 -19.90
N LYS A 102 12.25 14.16 -18.62
CA LYS A 102 12.91 13.14 -17.80
C LYS A 102 11.83 12.22 -17.21
N PRO A 103 11.08 11.38 -17.98
CA PRO A 103 10.26 10.36 -17.33
C PRO A 103 11.16 9.53 -16.45
N ASP A 104 12.35 9.21 -16.95
CA ASP A 104 13.38 8.46 -16.25
C ASP A 104 13.78 9.10 -14.93
N ALA A 105 14.03 10.43 -14.84
CA ALA A 105 14.42 11.00 -13.54
C ALA A 105 13.28 11.01 -12.52
N LYS A 106 12.04 11.27 -12.95
CA LYS A 106 10.89 11.26 -12.03
C LYS A 106 10.47 9.85 -11.65
N ILE A 107 10.59 8.90 -12.57
CA ILE A 107 10.42 7.46 -12.30
C ILE A 107 11.51 7.00 -11.33
N LEU A 108 12.77 7.38 -11.54
CA LEU A 108 13.89 6.99 -10.69
C LEU A 108 13.80 7.63 -9.30
N GLU A 109 13.30 8.87 -9.20
CA GLU A 109 12.94 9.51 -7.93
C GLU A 109 11.80 8.77 -7.21
N LEU A 110 10.73 8.42 -7.93
CA LEU A 110 9.60 7.66 -7.38
C LEU A 110 9.99 6.22 -6.99
N GLU A 111 10.86 5.55 -7.75
CA GLU A 111 11.40 4.23 -7.45
C GLU A 111 12.30 4.27 -6.22
N THR A 112 13.12 5.32 -6.09
CA THR A 112 13.94 5.54 -4.90
C THR A 112 13.06 5.80 -3.67
N SER A 113 12.04 6.65 -3.81
CA SER A 113 11.07 6.93 -2.75
C SER A 113 10.29 5.68 -2.34
N LEU A 114 9.80 4.89 -3.31
CA LEU A 114 9.14 3.61 -3.07
C LEU A 114 10.06 2.59 -2.39
N GLY A 115 11.33 2.53 -2.80
CA GLY A 115 12.34 1.69 -2.18
C GLY A 115 12.56 2.05 -0.72
N ASN A 116 12.66 3.34 -0.42
CA ASN A 116 12.81 3.85 0.95
C ASN A 116 11.57 3.57 1.80
N LEU A 117 10.37 3.86 1.28
CA LEU A 117 9.11 3.58 1.97
C LEU A 117 8.94 2.09 2.28
N ARG A 118 9.31 1.21 1.35
CA ARG A 118 9.28 -0.25 1.59
C ARG A 118 10.24 -0.67 2.70
N LYS A 119 11.44 -0.09 2.74
CA LYS A 119 12.42 -0.35 3.80
C LYS A 119 11.90 0.14 5.15
N GLU A 120 11.43 1.39 5.23
CA GLU A 120 10.86 1.96 6.45
C GLU A 120 9.68 1.15 6.96
N LEU A 121 8.80 0.70 6.06
CA LEU A 121 7.66 -0.14 6.42
C LEU A 121 8.08 -1.52 6.94
N SER A 122 9.10 -2.14 6.32
CA SER A 122 9.66 -3.41 6.81
C SER A 122 10.28 -3.25 8.19
N THR A 123 11.13 -2.24 8.38
CA THR A 123 11.78 -1.95 9.67
C THR A 123 10.76 -1.59 10.74
N GLY A 124 9.74 -0.80 10.39
CA GLY A 124 8.65 -0.45 11.30
C GLY A 124 7.83 -1.67 11.72
N LYS A 125 7.57 -2.60 10.78
CA LYS A 125 6.87 -3.85 11.09
C LYS A 125 7.69 -4.74 12.03
N GLU A 126 8.98 -4.93 11.77
CA GLU A 126 9.87 -5.70 12.64
C GLU A 126 9.98 -5.09 14.06
N ALA A 127 10.07 -3.76 14.13
CA ALA A 127 10.09 -3.04 15.41
C ALA A 127 8.77 -3.22 16.17
N TRP A 128 7.64 -3.16 15.47
CA TRP A 128 6.31 -3.38 16.07
C TRP A 128 6.14 -4.82 16.55
N GLU A 129 6.50 -5.83 15.75
CA GLU A 129 6.44 -7.25 16.15
C GLU A 129 7.34 -7.52 17.36
N THR A 130 8.54 -6.93 17.40
CA THR A 130 9.45 -7.02 18.54
C THR A 130 8.85 -6.38 19.79
N ALA A 131 8.25 -5.18 19.65
CA ALA A 131 7.60 -4.48 20.75
C ALA A 131 6.36 -5.24 21.26
N GLU A 132 5.56 -5.82 20.36
CA GLU A 132 4.39 -6.62 20.71
C GLU A 132 4.81 -7.89 21.48
N LEU A 133 5.83 -8.61 21.01
CA LEU A 133 6.37 -9.78 21.71
C LEU A 133 6.92 -9.41 23.08
N SER A 134 7.66 -8.30 23.18
CA SER A 134 8.19 -7.80 24.46
C SER A 134 7.05 -7.46 25.43
N TYR A 135 6.03 -6.74 24.96
CA TYR A 135 4.88 -6.35 25.78
C TYR A 135 4.06 -7.56 26.24
N LYS A 136 3.79 -8.52 25.35
CA LYS A 136 3.13 -9.79 25.70
C LYS A 136 3.96 -10.57 26.73
N GLY A 137 5.28 -10.60 26.58
CA GLY A 137 6.20 -11.19 27.55
C GLY A 137 6.10 -10.52 28.92
N GLN A 138 6.12 -9.19 28.96
CA GLN A 138 5.97 -8.42 30.20
C GLN A 138 4.61 -8.67 30.88
N LEU A 139 3.52 -8.68 30.12
CA LEU A 139 2.19 -8.99 30.66
C LEU A 139 2.12 -10.40 31.25
N LYS A 140 2.72 -11.38 30.57
CA LYS A 140 2.83 -12.75 31.06
C LYS A 140 3.64 -12.78 32.35
N ASP A 141 4.79 -12.12 32.40
CA ASP A 141 5.64 -12.04 33.59
C ASP A 141 4.93 -11.38 34.78
N VAL A 142 4.21 -10.28 34.55
CA VAL A 142 3.40 -9.62 35.58
C VAL A 142 2.32 -10.55 36.11
N SER A 143 1.64 -11.29 35.23
CA SER A 143 0.60 -12.25 35.60
C SER A 143 1.17 -13.39 36.43
N ILE A 144 2.28 -13.98 35.99
CA ILE A 144 3.02 -15.02 36.72
C ILE A 144 3.47 -14.49 38.10
N MET A 145 4.04 -13.29 38.16
CA MET A 145 4.48 -12.69 39.42
C MET A 145 3.32 -12.41 40.38
N SER A 146 2.15 -12.04 39.86
CA SER A 146 0.93 -11.86 40.66
C SER A 146 0.46 -13.19 41.24
N GLU A 147 0.41 -14.25 40.43
CA GLU A 147 0.04 -15.59 40.90
C GLU A 147 1.06 -16.17 41.87
N LEU A 148 2.35 -15.96 41.64
CA LEU A 148 3.39 -16.34 42.60
C LEU A 148 3.18 -15.62 43.94
N ARG A 149 2.90 -14.31 43.95
CA ARG A 149 2.59 -13.56 45.19
C ARG A 149 1.42 -14.12 45.97
N LYS A 150 0.36 -14.56 45.28
CA LYS A 150 -0.82 -15.16 45.93
C LYS A 150 -0.51 -16.54 46.54
N ASN A 151 0.37 -17.30 45.89
CA ASN A 151 0.68 -18.68 46.27
C ASN A 151 1.92 -18.82 47.15
N THR A 152 2.73 -17.77 47.27
CA THR A 152 3.92 -17.78 48.12
C THR A 152 3.50 -17.81 49.59
N PRO A 153 4.03 -18.76 50.37
CA PRO A 153 3.79 -18.80 51.81
C PRO A 153 4.42 -17.59 52.51
N GLU A 154 4.04 -17.36 53.77
CA GLU A 154 4.76 -16.42 54.62
C GLU A 154 6.22 -16.92 54.83
N ILE A 155 7.18 -16.12 54.37
CA ILE A 155 8.60 -16.43 54.37
C ILE A 155 9.36 -15.50 55.32
N LYS A 156 10.35 -16.03 56.03
CA LYS A 156 11.24 -15.27 56.91
C LYS A 156 12.58 -15.00 56.23
N GLY A 157 13.13 -13.81 56.48
CA GLY A 157 14.50 -13.45 56.08
C GLY A 157 14.70 -13.10 54.59
N LEU A 158 13.68 -13.27 53.76
CA LEU A 158 13.68 -12.86 52.36
C LEU A 158 12.46 -12.01 52.04
N ASN A 159 12.64 -11.02 51.17
CA ASN A 159 11.50 -10.38 50.54
C ASN A 159 10.98 -11.22 49.37
N MET A 160 9.75 -10.93 48.94
CA MET A 160 9.08 -11.63 47.86
C MET A 160 9.93 -11.72 46.58
N ASN A 161 10.56 -10.61 46.16
CA ASN A 161 11.33 -10.58 44.90
C ASN A 161 12.56 -11.49 44.99
N GLN A 162 13.26 -11.51 46.13
CA GLN A 162 14.39 -12.41 46.37
C GLN A 162 13.94 -13.87 46.33
N PHE A 163 12.86 -14.21 47.03
CA PHE A 163 12.31 -15.56 47.03
C PHE A 163 11.90 -16.00 45.62
N THR A 164 11.14 -15.17 44.88
CA THR A 164 10.75 -15.50 43.51
C THR A 164 11.93 -15.67 42.57
N THR A 165 13.01 -14.92 42.77
CA THR A 165 14.22 -15.04 41.94
C THR A 165 14.89 -16.38 42.16
N LEU A 166 15.00 -16.82 43.43
CA LEU A 166 15.57 -18.12 43.79
C LEU A 166 14.71 -19.26 43.26
N VAL A 167 13.40 -19.20 43.45
CA VAL A 167 12.50 -20.25 42.93
C VAL A 167 12.55 -20.31 41.40
N LYS A 168 12.55 -19.17 40.71
CA LYS A 168 12.64 -19.09 39.24
C LYS A 168 13.99 -19.62 38.69
N SER A 169 15.02 -19.71 39.53
CA SER A 169 16.30 -20.30 39.14
C SER A 169 16.23 -21.83 39.05
N GLU A 170 15.30 -22.46 39.75
CA GLU A 170 15.12 -23.91 39.78
C GLU A 170 13.90 -24.39 39.00
N TYR A 171 12.86 -23.55 38.92
CA TYR A 171 11.59 -23.86 38.27
C TYR A 171 11.26 -22.82 37.21
N GLY A 172 10.83 -23.30 36.05
CA GLY A 172 10.08 -22.48 35.09
C GLY A 172 8.64 -22.33 35.54
N PHE A 173 8.00 -21.22 35.20
CA PHE A 173 6.60 -20.97 35.51
C PHE A 173 5.85 -20.60 34.23
N ASP A 174 4.66 -21.13 34.08
CA ASP A 174 3.81 -20.87 32.93
C ASP A 174 2.35 -20.74 33.34
N LEU A 175 1.55 -20.07 32.51
CA LEU A 175 0.11 -19.98 32.67
C LEU A 175 -0.53 -20.84 31.58
N GLU A 176 -1.11 -21.96 31.97
CA GLU A 176 -1.90 -22.83 31.08
C GLU A 176 -3.36 -22.73 31.53
N ASP A 177 -4.26 -22.35 30.63
CA ASP A 177 -5.69 -22.14 30.90
C ASP A 177 -5.99 -21.22 32.10
N GLY A 178 -5.12 -20.22 32.32
CA GLY A 178 -5.24 -19.26 33.42
C GLY A 178 -4.77 -19.79 34.78
N VAL A 179 -4.29 -21.04 34.83
CA VAL A 179 -3.72 -21.66 36.04
C VAL A 179 -2.20 -21.61 35.95
N LEU A 180 -1.57 -21.18 37.05
CA LEU A 180 -0.12 -21.17 37.15
C LEU A 180 0.40 -22.60 37.34
N ILE A 181 1.33 -23.03 36.50
CA ILE A 181 1.97 -24.35 36.54
C ILE A 181 3.48 -24.16 36.67
N ALA A 182 4.09 -24.93 37.57
CA ALA A 182 5.54 -25.01 37.68
C ALA A 182 6.08 -26.11 36.76
N LYS A 183 7.19 -25.82 36.08
CA LYS A 183 7.91 -26.73 35.19
C LYS A 183 9.33 -26.92 35.72
N LYS A 184 9.82 -28.15 35.77
CA LYS A 184 11.23 -28.46 36.05
C LYS A 184 11.81 -29.13 34.82
N ASN A 185 12.93 -28.63 34.31
CA ASN A 185 13.52 -29.09 33.04
C ASN A 185 12.54 -29.07 31.86
N GLY A 186 11.64 -28.08 31.82
CA GLY A 186 10.65 -27.91 30.75
C GLY A 186 9.40 -28.79 30.85
N GLN A 187 9.30 -29.68 31.84
CA GLN A 187 8.12 -30.54 32.06
C GLN A 187 7.34 -30.10 33.30
N PRO A 188 5.99 -30.18 33.29
CA PRO A 188 5.17 -29.89 34.46
C PRO A 188 5.61 -30.74 35.66
N VAL A 189 5.71 -30.12 36.84
CA VAL A 189 6.02 -30.84 38.08
C VAL A 189 4.78 -31.63 38.50
N LYS A 190 4.93 -32.95 38.62
CA LYS A 190 3.85 -33.88 38.92
C LYS A 190 4.12 -34.66 40.21
N ASP A 191 3.05 -35.10 40.86
CA ASP A 191 3.09 -35.97 42.03
C ASP A 191 3.32 -37.45 41.64
N LYS A 192 3.29 -38.33 42.63
CA LYS A 192 3.45 -39.78 42.44
C LYS A 192 2.29 -40.42 41.65
N MET A 193 1.17 -39.72 41.48
CA MET A 193 -0.01 -40.15 40.72
C MET A 193 -0.09 -39.46 39.35
N GLU A 194 1.01 -38.85 38.90
CA GLU A 194 1.13 -38.10 37.64
C GLU A 194 0.22 -36.87 37.52
N GLN A 195 -0.34 -36.39 38.63
CA GLN A 195 -1.13 -35.17 38.70
C GLN A 195 -0.22 -33.95 38.87
N ILE A 196 -0.59 -32.82 38.26
CA ILE A 196 0.19 -31.58 38.38
C ILE A 196 0.13 -31.09 39.83
N ILE A 197 1.30 -30.85 40.44
CA ILE A 197 1.37 -30.34 41.81
C ILE A 197 0.96 -28.86 41.81
N PRO A 198 0.04 -28.44 42.69
CA PRO A 198 -0.29 -27.02 42.86
C PRO A 198 0.95 -26.19 43.17
N VAL A 199 1.06 -25.02 42.55
CA VAL A 199 2.25 -24.16 42.72
C VAL A 199 2.46 -23.76 44.18
N LYS A 200 1.39 -23.56 44.95
CA LYS A 200 1.47 -23.28 46.40
C LYS A 200 2.26 -24.34 47.17
N ASP A 201 2.04 -25.61 46.86
CA ASP A 201 2.69 -26.73 47.55
C ASP A 201 4.17 -26.77 47.18
N ILE A 202 4.50 -26.56 45.89
CA ILE A 202 5.89 -26.46 45.42
C ILE A 202 6.63 -25.30 46.10
N LEU A 203 6.01 -24.12 46.20
CA LEU A 203 6.61 -22.96 46.86
C LEU A 203 6.78 -23.19 48.38
N THR A 204 5.84 -23.88 49.02
CA THR A 204 5.90 -24.22 50.44
C THR A 204 7.00 -25.24 50.73
N ASP A 205 7.10 -26.28 49.91
CA ASP A 205 8.16 -27.28 49.99
C ASP A 205 9.53 -26.64 49.76
N TYR A 206 9.63 -25.76 48.77
CA TYR A 206 10.87 -25.03 48.50
C TYR A 206 11.30 -24.13 49.66
N ALA A 207 10.38 -23.35 50.23
CA ALA A 207 10.66 -22.51 51.39
C ALA A 207 11.02 -23.35 52.63
N THR A 208 10.39 -24.52 52.80
CA THR A 208 10.66 -25.44 53.91
C THR A 208 12.03 -26.09 53.79
N GLN A 209 12.39 -26.59 52.60
CA GLN A 209 13.70 -27.20 52.31
C GLN A 209 14.85 -26.23 52.56
N ASN A 210 14.65 -24.94 52.29
CA ASN A 210 15.64 -23.90 52.48
C ASN A 210 15.57 -23.21 53.86
N GLY A 211 14.67 -23.65 54.75
CA GLY A 211 14.54 -23.10 56.10
C GLY A 211 13.98 -21.67 56.18
N TRP A 212 13.30 -21.20 55.13
CA TRP A 212 12.67 -19.88 55.06
C TRP A 212 11.21 -19.88 55.50
N PHE A 213 10.63 -21.06 55.76
CA PHE A 213 9.27 -21.21 56.24
C PHE A 213 9.24 -21.39 57.76
N ASP A 214 8.33 -20.66 58.45
CA ASP A 214 8.17 -20.82 59.90
C ASP A 214 7.39 -22.11 60.19
N SER A 215 8.11 -23.18 60.52
CA SER A 215 7.50 -24.48 60.88
C SER A 215 6.65 -24.46 62.17
N ASN A 216 6.41 -23.30 62.79
CA ASN A 216 5.55 -23.16 63.96
C ASN A 216 4.04 -23.24 63.67
N GLY A 217 3.64 -23.54 62.43
CA GLY A 217 2.23 -23.56 62.05
C GLY A 217 1.81 -24.75 61.18
N ARG A 218 2.39 -25.95 61.38
CA ARG A 218 1.84 -27.28 61.02
C ARG A 218 2.95 -28.32 61.08
N LYS A 219 3.36 -28.71 62.29
CA LYS A 219 3.77 -30.10 62.51
C LYS A 219 2.52 -30.83 62.96
N GLY A 220 2.02 -31.74 62.12
CA GLY A 220 1.20 -32.84 62.61
C GLY A 220 2.04 -33.60 63.62
N LYS A 221 1.86 -33.26 64.89
CA LYS A 221 2.22 -34.15 65.98
C LYS A 221 1.07 -35.14 66.06
N ASP A 222 1.32 -36.33 65.55
CA ASP A 222 0.65 -37.52 66.05
C ASP A 222 1.10 -37.70 67.51
N GLU A 223 0.43 -36.98 68.42
CA GLU A 223 0.49 -37.29 69.84
C GLU A 223 -0.88 -37.82 70.25
N GLN A 224 -0.90 -39.14 70.41
CA GLN A 224 -1.86 -39.88 71.21
C GLN A 224 -2.11 -39.16 72.55
N GLY A 225 -3.38 -38.99 72.91
CA GLY A 225 -3.74 -38.77 74.31
C GLY A 225 -5.00 -37.94 74.52
N GLY A 226 -6.12 -38.65 74.72
CA GLY A 226 -7.01 -38.41 75.84
C GLY A 226 -7.68 -37.04 76.00
N ASP A 227 -8.96 -37.02 75.61
CA ASP A 227 -10.10 -36.57 76.41
C ASP A 227 -10.18 -35.10 76.91
N LYS A 228 -11.25 -34.43 76.43
CA LYS A 228 -11.90 -33.18 76.91
C LYS A 228 -11.23 -31.82 76.65
N GLY A 229 -11.95 -30.97 75.92
CA GLY A 229 -11.85 -29.50 76.01
C GLY A 229 -11.94 -28.77 74.67
N ASP A 230 -13.14 -28.30 74.34
CA ASP A 230 -13.52 -27.19 73.45
C ASP A 230 -12.86 -27.08 72.06
N PHE A 231 -13.68 -27.34 71.03
CA PHE A 231 -13.34 -27.09 69.63
C PHE A 231 -12.93 -25.62 69.44
N LYS A 232 -11.78 -25.37 68.81
CA LYS A 232 -11.26 -24.01 68.61
C LYS A 232 -11.81 -23.35 67.35
N THR A 233 -12.19 -24.14 66.36
CA THR A 233 -12.76 -23.68 65.10
C THR A 233 -13.90 -24.58 64.64
N ILE A 234 -14.80 -24.06 63.82
CA ILE A 234 -15.90 -24.86 63.26
C ILE A 234 -15.40 -26.02 62.38
N ASN A 235 -14.20 -25.89 61.80
CA ASN A 235 -13.56 -26.98 61.06
C ASN A 235 -13.12 -28.13 61.98
N ASP A 236 -12.81 -27.86 63.25
CA ASP A 236 -12.50 -28.92 64.23
C ASP A 236 -13.77 -29.69 64.61
N VAL A 237 -14.91 -28.99 64.66
CA VAL A 237 -16.24 -29.61 64.85
C VAL A 237 -16.57 -30.53 63.67
N TYR A 238 -16.43 -30.05 62.43
CA TYR A 238 -16.69 -30.88 61.25
C TYR A 238 -15.75 -32.08 61.13
N LYS A 239 -14.46 -31.93 61.44
CA LYS A 239 -13.53 -33.07 61.47
C LYS A 239 -13.88 -34.09 62.54
N HIS A 240 -14.35 -33.64 63.70
CA HIS A 240 -14.81 -34.54 64.75
C HIS A 240 -16.07 -35.30 64.33
N MET A 241 -17.00 -34.63 63.64
CA MET A 241 -18.18 -35.27 63.07
C MET A 241 -17.82 -36.32 62.02
N GLU A 242 -16.91 -36.01 61.09
CA GLU A 242 -16.42 -36.96 60.09
C GLU A 242 -15.71 -38.16 60.74
N THR A 243 -14.87 -37.91 61.74
CA THR A 243 -14.14 -38.98 62.45
C THR A 243 -15.08 -39.92 63.20
N ASN A 244 -16.20 -39.42 63.71
CA ASN A 244 -17.19 -40.21 64.46
C ASN A 244 -18.41 -40.65 63.62
N ASN A 245 -18.38 -40.46 62.29
CA ASN A 245 -19.50 -40.74 61.38
C ASN A 245 -20.83 -40.05 61.79
N ILE A 246 -20.74 -38.89 62.43
CA ILE A 246 -21.90 -38.05 62.76
C ILE A 246 -22.18 -37.17 61.55
N GLN A 247 -23.39 -37.22 61.00
CA GLN A 247 -23.75 -36.32 59.91
C GLN A 247 -24.05 -34.92 60.45
N PRO A 248 -23.60 -33.83 59.80
CA PRO A 248 -23.84 -32.46 60.27
C PRO A 248 -25.30 -32.08 60.45
N ASN A 249 -26.19 -32.67 59.64
CA ASN A 249 -27.63 -32.49 59.66
C ASN A 249 -28.38 -33.52 60.53
N SER A 250 -27.65 -34.32 61.31
CA SER A 250 -28.26 -35.19 62.32
C SER A 250 -28.60 -34.38 63.58
N PRO A 251 -29.56 -34.83 64.42
CA PRO A 251 -29.90 -34.14 65.66
C PRO A 251 -28.70 -33.98 66.62
N GLU A 252 -27.69 -34.85 66.51
CA GLU A 252 -26.45 -34.79 67.28
C GLU A 252 -25.46 -33.80 66.67
N GLY A 253 -25.38 -33.75 65.32
CA GLY A 253 -24.58 -32.77 64.59
C GLY A 253 -25.06 -31.33 64.81
N GLU A 254 -26.36 -31.09 64.69
CA GLU A 254 -26.94 -29.75 64.88
C GLU A 254 -26.68 -29.22 66.30
N LYS A 255 -26.81 -30.07 67.33
CA LYS A 255 -26.50 -29.69 68.71
C LYS A 255 -25.03 -29.32 68.91
N MET A 256 -24.10 -30.01 68.27
CA MET A 256 -22.68 -29.68 68.36
C MET A 256 -22.34 -28.34 67.69
N ILE A 257 -22.95 -28.06 66.53
CA ILE A 257 -22.78 -26.77 65.84
C ILE A 257 -23.44 -25.63 66.63
N GLU A 258 -24.63 -25.87 67.19
CA GLU A 258 -25.36 -24.87 67.97
C GLU A 258 -24.66 -24.54 69.30
N ASN A 259 -24.10 -25.55 69.98
CA ASN A 259 -23.32 -25.32 71.20
C ASN A 259 -22.03 -24.54 70.90
N PHE A 260 -21.34 -24.82 69.78
CA PHE A 260 -20.15 -24.06 69.38
C PHE A 260 -20.47 -22.59 69.04
N ASN A 261 -21.65 -22.30 68.48
CA ASN A 261 -22.05 -20.93 68.14
C ASN A 261 -22.63 -20.13 69.32
N LYS A 262 -22.83 -20.75 70.49
CA LYS A 262 -23.35 -20.09 71.72
C LYS A 262 -22.25 -19.59 72.64
N ASP A 263 -21.01 -20.05 72.48
CA ASP A 263 -19.80 -19.57 73.14
C ASP A 263 -19.06 -18.53 72.27
#